data_AF-A0A937V801-F1
#
_entry.id   AF-A0A937V801-F1
#
_cell.length_a   1.000
_cell.length_b   1.000
_cell.length_c   1.000
_cell.angle_alpha   90.00
_cell.angle_beta   90.00
_cell.angle_gamma   90.00
#
_symmetry.space_group_name_H-M   'P 1'
#
loop_
_entity.id
_entity.type
_entity.pdbx_description
1 polymer ?
#
loop_
_entity_poly.entity_id
_entity_poly.type
_entity_poly.pdbx_seq_one_letter_code
_entity_poly.pdbx_strand_id
1 'polypeptide(L)' 'MTGSPESIWSEILSEDPARVLGALRGMGESERQAALAHLRRMAEEDGWSEAQSRRARAALAITAADPPETTHPSES' A
#
# COMPACT_ATOMS: atom_id res chain seq x y z
N MET A 1 11.31 -10.91 -9.34
CA MET A 1 11.97 -11.37 -8.10
C MET A 1 10.93 -11.34 -7.00
N THR A 2 10.53 -12.49 -6.48
CA THR A 2 9.64 -12.59 -5.30
C THR A 2 10.49 -12.25 -4.07
N GLY A 3 10.51 -10.98 -3.68
CA GLY A 3 11.05 -10.59 -2.37
C GLY A 3 10.20 -11.18 -1.26
N SER A 4 10.82 -11.55 -0.14
CA SER A 4 10.09 -12.00 1.06
C SER A 4 9.02 -10.98 1.44
N PRO A 5 7.90 -11.39 2.07
CA PRO A 5 6.84 -10.48 2.51
C PRO A 5 7.38 -9.30 3.34
N GLU A 6 8.43 -9.52 4.14
CA GLU A 6 9.12 -8.48 4.93
C GLU A 6 9.77 -7.39 4.06
N SER A 7 10.35 -7.75 2.91
CA SER A 7 10.93 -6.79 1.98
C SER A 7 9.86 -5.93 1.34
N ILE A 8 8.71 -6.53 0.99
CA ILE A 8 7.58 -5.81 0.42
C ILE A 8 7.00 -4.82 1.43
N TRP A 9 6.81 -5.25 2.69
CA TRP A 9 6.34 -4.36 3.75
C TRP A 9 7.32 -3.21 4.05
N SER A 10 8.63 -3.46 3.93
CA SER A 10 9.64 -2.42 4.08
C SER A 10 9.53 -1.34 3.01
N GLU A 11 9.20 -1.73 1.76
CA GLU A 11 8.99 -0.79 0.66
C GLU A 11 7.66 -0.03 0.81
N ILE A 12 6.57 -0.71 1.18
CA ILE A 12 5.26 -0.09 1.42
C ILE A 12 5.29 0.90 2.60
N LEU A 13 6.05 0.60 3.65
CA LEU A 13 6.17 1.47 4.81
C LEU A 13 7.35 2.44 4.67
N SER A 14 7.99 2.55 3.51
CA SER A 14 9.18 3.41 3.33
C SER A 14 8.90 4.92 3.41
N GLU A 15 7.62 5.32 3.34
CA GLU A 15 7.18 6.72 3.19
C GLU A 15 7.63 7.37 1.85
N ASP A 16 8.29 6.60 0.97
CA ASP A 16 8.74 7.06 -0.35
C ASP A 16 7.69 6.74 -1.44
N PRO A 17 7.14 7.73 -2.15
CA PRO A 17 6.08 7.51 -3.12
C PRO A 17 6.43 6.51 -4.22
N ALA A 18 7.66 6.54 -4.75
CA ALA A 18 8.06 5.67 -5.84
C ALA A 18 8.15 4.21 -5.39
N ARG A 19 8.68 3.96 -4.20
CA ARG A 19 8.74 2.61 -3.59
C ARG A 19 7.37 2.08 -3.21
N VAL A 20 6.54 2.91 -2.59
CA VAL A 20 5.17 2.54 -2.18
C VAL A 20 4.35 2.14 -3.41
N LEU A 21 4.32 3.00 -4.43
CA LEU A 21 3.56 2.73 -5.65
C LEU A 21 4.15 1.55 -6.43
N GLY A 22 5.48 1.46 -6.51
CA GLY A 22 6.16 0.33 -7.15
C GLY A 22 5.82 -1.01 -6.50
N ALA A 23 5.83 -1.07 -5.18
CA ALA A 23 5.47 -2.27 -4.43
C ALA A 23 4.00 -2.65 -4.64
N LEU A 24 3.07 -1.70 -4.56
CA LEU A 24 1.63 -1.96 -4.73
C LEU A 24 1.26 -2.30 -6.18
N ARG A 25 1.93 -1.70 -7.17
CA ARG A 25 1.72 -2.03 -8.60
C ARG A 25 2.32 -3.38 -8.98
N GLY A 26 3.34 -3.84 -8.26
CA GLY A 26 3.91 -5.18 -8.41
C GLY A 26 3.05 -6.31 -7.84
N MET A 27 2.03 -5.98 -7.03
CA MET A 27 1.08 -6.93 -6.46
C MET A 27 -0.11 -7.19 -7.39
N GLY A 28 -0.68 -8.39 -7.32
CA GLY A 28 -2.01 -8.65 -7.87
C GLY A 28 -3.09 -7.84 -7.16
N GLU A 29 -4.25 -7.67 -7.79
CA GLU A 29 -5.38 -6.90 -7.23
C GLU A 29 -5.75 -7.37 -5.81
N SER A 30 -5.96 -8.68 -5.62
CA SER A 30 -6.35 -9.24 -4.31
C SER A 30 -5.29 -8.99 -3.23
N GLU A 31 -4.01 -9.11 -3.58
CA GLU A 31 -2.89 -8.87 -2.66
C GLU A 31 -2.80 -7.39 -2.29
N ARG A 32 -2.95 -6.50 -3.29
CA ARG A 32 -2.99 -5.06 -3.08
C ARG A 32 -4.15 -4.66 -2.17
N GLN A 33 -5.35 -5.17 -2.40
CA GLN A 33 -6.51 -4.89 -1.53
C GLN A 33 -6.28 -5.38 -0.10
N ALA A 34 -5.69 -6.57 0.07
CA ALA A 34 -5.32 -7.08 1.39
C ALA A 34 -4.27 -6.19 2.08
N ALA A 35 -3.25 -5.72 1.34
CA ALA A 35 -2.24 -4.82 1.87
C ALA A 35 -2.82 -3.47 2.28
N LEU A 36 -3.70 -2.87 1.45
CA LEU A 36 -4.38 -1.61 1.77
C LEU A 36 -5.31 -1.74 2.97
N ALA A 37 -6.04 -2.86 3.09
CA ALA A 37 -6.85 -3.14 4.25
C ALA A 37 -6.00 -3.26 5.53
N HIS A 38 -4.84 -3.90 5.45
CA HIS A 38 -3.92 -3.99 6.58
C HIS A 38 -3.34 -2.63 6.97
N LEU A 39 -2.97 -1.79 6.00
CA LEU A 39 -2.51 -0.42 6.26
C LEU A 39 -3.58 0.42 6.96
N ARG A 40 -4.86 0.27 6.59
CA ARG A 40 -5.96 0.94 7.30
C ARG A 40 -6.04 0.50 8.76
N ARG A 41 -5.94 -0.81 9.04
CA ARG A 41 -5.90 -1.32 10.42
C ARG A 41 -4.73 -0.74 11.20
N MET A 42 -3.53 -0.71 10.61
CA MET A 42 -2.35 -0.10 11.24
C MET A 42 -2.54 1.40 11.53
N ALA A 43 -3.32 2.10 10.73
CA ALA A 43 -3.56 3.53 10.86
C ALA A 43 -4.71 3.89 11.81
N GLU A 44 -5.63 2.96 12.09
CA GLU A 44 -6.89 3.25 12.79
C GLU A 44 -7.07 2.45 14.08
N GLU A 45 -6.51 1.24 14.15
CA GLU A 45 -6.65 0.37 15.32
C GLU A 45 -5.62 0.70 16.40
N ASP A 46 -6.02 0.56 17.67
CA ASP A 46 -5.11 0.61 18.81
C ASP A 46 -4.18 -0.62 18.83
N GLY A 47 -2.98 -0.45 19.38
CA GLY A 47 -1.98 -1.52 19.50
C GLY A 47 -0.80 -1.42 18.52
N TRP A 48 -0.85 -0.48 17.58
CA TRP A 48 0.28 -0.12 16.72
C TRP A 48 1.08 1.03 17.32
N SER A 49 2.39 1.04 17.08
CA SER A 49 3.22 2.18 17.48
C SER A 49 2.85 3.44 16.67
N GLU A 50 3.14 4.63 17.22
CA GLU A 50 2.94 5.90 16.50
C GLU A 50 3.70 5.92 15.17
N ALA A 51 4.92 5.37 15.15
CA ALA A 51 5.74 5.26 13.95
C ALA A 51 5.08 4.37 12.88
N GLN A 52 4.55 3.20 13.26
CA GLN A 52 3.84 2.31 12.34
C GLN A 52 2.56 2.96 11.79
N SER A 53 1.78 3.58 12.67
CA SER A 53 0.56 4.27 12.30
C SER A 53 0.83 5.43 11.33
N ARG A 54 1.89 6.21 11.58
CA ARG A 54 2.32 7.30 10.69
C ARG A 54 2.70 6.77 9.31
N ARG A 55 3.55 5.74 9.26
CA ARG A 55 4.02 5.14 8.00
C ARG A 55 2.86 4.54 7.20
N ALA A 56 1.90 3.91 7.87
CA ALA A 56 0.70 3.38 7.23
C ALA A 56 -0.17 4.49 6.64
N ARG A 57 -0.41 5.59 7.38
CA ARG A 57 -1.14 6.76 6.87
C ARG A 57 -0.45 7.40 5.67
N ALA A 58 0.89 7.51 5.69
CA ALA A 58 1.65 8.02 4.56
C ALA A 58 1.47 7.15 3.31
N ALA A 59 1.56 5.82 3.44
CA ALA A 59 1.35 4.89 2.34
C ALA A 59 -0.08 4.98 1.74
N LEU A 60 -1.09 5.10 2.60
CA LEU A 60 -2.48 5.31 2.18
C LEU A 60 -2.68 6.63 1.44
N ALA A 61 -2.08 7.73 1.93
CA ALA A 61 -2.15 9.04 1.30
C ALA A 61 -1.47 9.05 -0.08
N ILE A 62 -0.29 8.43 -0.21
CA ILE A 62 0.41 8.26 -1.48
C ILE A 62 -0.46 7.49 -2.48
N THR A 63 -1.05 6.38 -2.04
CA THR A 63 -1.91 5.55 -2.89
C THR A 63 -3.18 6.29 -3.31
N ALA A 64 -3.74 7.13 -2.44
CA ALA A 64 -4.92 7.94 -2.78
C ALA A 64 -4.60 9.05 -3.79
N ALA A 65 -3.36 9.55 -3.81
CA ALA A 65 -2.90 10.57 -4.76
C ALA A 65 -2.55 9.99 -6.15
N ASP A 66 -2.22 8.71 -6.22
CA ASP A 66 -2.00 7.94 -7.44
C ASP A 66 -2.97 6.75 -7.46
N PRO A 67 -4.27 7.00 -7.71
CA PRO A 67 -5.21 5.89 -7.87
C PRO A 67 -4.68 5.03 -9.03
N PRO A 68 -4.70 3.68 -8.90
CA PRO A 68 -4.46 2.85 -10.07
C PRO A 68 -5.48 3.31 -11.09
N GLU A 69 -5.01 3.75 -12.26
CA GLU A 69 -5.88 4.10 -13.38
C GLU A 69 -6.88 2.96 -13.49
N THR A 70 -8.10 3.20 -13.01
CA THR A 70 -9.18 2.23 -13.13
C THR A 70 -9.24 2.02 -14.62
N THR A 71 -8.77 0.86 -15.07
CA THR A 71 -9.06 0.39 -16.41
C THR A 71 -10.56 0.41 -16.47
N HIS A 72 -11.09 1.51 -17.00
CA HIS A 72 -12.42 1.56 -17.53
C HIS A 72 -12.46 0.36 -18.48
N PRO A 73 -13.36 -0.62 -18.29
CA PRO A 73 -13.79 -1.36 -19.46
C PRO A 73 -14.46 -0.31 -20.36
N SER A 74 -13.66 0.34 -21.20
CA SER A 74 -14.14 0.87 -22.46
C SER A 74 -14.65 -0.33 -23.25
N GLU A 75 -15.91 -0.20 -23.68
CA GLU A 75 -16.63 -1.02 -24.67
C GLU A 75 -17.23 -2.34 -24.12
N SER A 76 -18.49 -2.71 -24.44
CA SER A 76 -19.33 -2.40 -25.63
C SER A 76 -20.80 -2.17 -25.28
#